data_AF-A0A6U0GM51-F1
#
_entry.id   AF-A0A6U0GM51-F1
#
_cell.length_a   1.000
_cell.length_b   1.000
_cell.length_c   1.000
_cell.angle_alpha   90.00
_cell.angle_beta   90.00
_cell.angle_gamma   90.00
#
_symmetry.space_group_name_H-M   'P 1'
#
loop_
_entity.id
_entity.type
_entity.pdbx_description
1 polymer ?
#
loop_
_entity_poly.entity_id
_entity_poly.type
_entity_poly.pdbx_seq_one_letter_code
_entity_poly.pdbx_strand_id
1 'polypeptide(L)'
;MFKNTFQSGFLSILYSIGSQPLQIWDKKCRNGHIKRITDSDIQSSVLEIMGTNVSTIYISCPNAQKQTLGVKLPFLVMIIKNLKKYFSFEVQVLDDKSVRRRFRASNYQSTTRVKPFICTMPMRLDEGWNQIQFNLSDFTRRAYGTVCTFASNVAVFLLTY
;
A
#
# COMPACT_ATOMS: atom_id res chain seq x y z
N MET A 1 7.19 13.19 -6.62
CA MET A 1 7.29 12.38 -7.85
C MET A 1 6.20 12.78 -8.83
N PHE A 2 4.94 12.71 -8.41
CA PHE A 2 3.75 13.01 -9.22
C PHE A 2 3.14 14.40 -8.96
N LYS A 3 3.84 15.28 -8.22
CA LYS A 3 3.32 16.60 -7.83
C LYS A 3 2.93 17.48 -9.03
N ASN A 4 3.69 17.37 -10.13
CA ASN A 4 3.52 18.16 -11.36
C ASN A 4 2.93 17.34 -12.51
N THR A 5 2.55 16.09 -12.27
CA THR A 5 1.90 15.26 -13.30
C THR A 5 0.40 15.51 -13.28
N PHE A 6 -0.24 15.45 -14.44
CA PHE A 6 -1.70 15.46 -14.51
C PHE A 6 -2.27 14.25 -13.77
N GLN A 7 -3.18 14.48 -12.82
CA GLN A 7 -3.82 13.45 -12.01
C GLN A 7 -5.33 13.56 -12.20
N SER A 8 -5.85 12.87 -13.21
CA SER A 8 -7.30 12.75 -13.47
C SER A 8 -7.63 11.31 -13.81
N GLY A 9 -8.80 10.84 -13.36
CA GLY A 9 -9.19 9.44 -13.50
C GLY A 9 -8.31 8.52 -12.65
N PHE A 10 -7.45 7.74 -13.31
CA PHE A 10 -6.65 6.69 -12.68
C PHE A 10 -5.15 6.99 -12.79
N LEU A 11 -4.43 6.75 -11.69
CA LEU A 11 -2.98 6.75 -11.66
C LEU A 11 -2.49 5.40 -11.16
N SER A 12 -1.86 4.62 -12.03
CA SER A 12 -1.21 3.37 -11.62
C SER A 12 0.20 3.66 -11.11
N ILE A 13 0.49 3.21 -9.88
CA ILE A 13 1.82 3.30 -9.26
C ILE A 13 2.58 1.98 -9.32
N LEU A 14 1.91 0.85 -9.60
CA LEU A 14 2.51 -0.47 -9.77
C LEU A 14 1.66 -1.26 -10.78
N TYR A 15 2.31 -1.81 -11.81
CA TYR A 15 1.67 -2.67 -12.79
C TYR A 15 2.56 -3.86 -13.14
N SER A 16 2.14 -5.06 -12.78
CA SER A 16 2.96 -6.28 -12.85
C SER A 16 3.38 -6.71 -14.25
N ILE A 17 2.60 -6.34 -15.28
CA ILE A 17 2.82 -6.71 -16.68
C ILE A 17 3.89 -5.82 -17.35
N GLY A 18 4.21 -4.67 -16.77
CA GLY A 18 5.23 -3.75 -17.31
C GLY A 18 6.64 -4.36 -17.38
N SER A 19 7.51 -3.74 -18.19
CA SER A 19 8.92 -4.16 -18.32
C SER A 19 9.69 -4.03 -17.00
N GLN A 20 9.45 -2.95 -16.25
CA GLN A 20 10.06 -2.68 -14.94
C GLN A 20 8.98 -2.30 -13.89
N PRO A 21 8.22 -3.27 -13.37
CA PRO A 21 7.06 -3.00 -12.49
C PRO A 21 7.43 -2.29 -11.18
N LEU A 22 8.69 -2.42 -10.75
CA LEU A 22 9.21 -1.86 -9.50
C LEU A 22 10.19 -0.70 -9.73
N GLN A 23 10.16 -0.05 -10.90
CA GLN A 23 11.07 1.06 -11.25
C GLN A 23 11.09 2.18 -10.18
N ILE A 24 9.92 2.46 -9.60
CA ILE A 24 9.71 3.56 -8.65
C ILE A 24 9.64 3.08 -7.19
N TRP A 25 9.86 1.78 -6.97
CA TRP A 25 9.72 1.09 -5.70
C TRP A 25 11.09 0.62 -5.20
N ASP A 26 11.41 0.92 -3.94
CA ASP A 26 12.49 0.26 -3.25
C ASP A 26 12.06 -1.14 -2.80
N LYS A 27 13.01 -2.07 -2.78
CA LYS A 27 12.78 -3.48 -2.46
C LYS A 27 13.65 -3.87 -1.28
N LYS A 28 13.01 -4.24 -0.17
CA LYS A 28 13.69 -4.90 0.94
C LYS A 28 13.27 -6.36 0.99
N CYS A 29 14.24 -7.27 0.93
CA CYS A 29 13.97 -8.70 0.95
C CYS A 29 15.03 -9.42 1.76
N ARG A 30 14.64 -9.97 2.92
CA ARG A 30 15.44 -10.87 3.73
C ARG A 30 14.57 -12.03 4.18
N ASN A 31 15.03 -13.26 3.92
CA ASN A 31 14.35 -14.52 4.21
C ASN A 31 12.96 -14.62 3.52
N GLY A 32 12.97 -14.44 2.20
CA GLY A 32 11.80 -14.44 1.32
C GLY A 32 12.19 -14.18 -0.13
N HIS A 33 11.22 -13.90 -0.98
CA HIS A 33 11.42 -13.53 -2.38
C HIS A 33 10.42 -12.49 -2.86
N ILE A 34 10.84 -11.72 -3.86
CA ILE A 34 10.00 -10.84 -4.67
C ILE A 34 10.18 -11.29 -6.11
N LYS A 35 9.18 -11.95 -6.69
CA LYS A 35 9.26 -12.51 -8.03
C LYS A 35 7.99 -12.24 -8.82
N ARG A 36 8.12 -12.24 -10.14
CA ARG A 36 6.99 -12.16 -11.06
C ARG A 36 6.61 -13.58 -11.48
N ILE A 37 5.36 -13.97 -11.29
CA ILE A 37 4.82 -15.28 -11.67
C ILE A 37 3.59 -15.12 -12.56
N THR A 38 3.19 -16.19 -13.23
CA THR A 38 1.88 -16.27 -13.91
C THR A 38 0.88 -16.88 -12.94
N ASP A 39 -0.16 -16.15 -12.58
CA ASP A 39 -1.24 -16.67 -11.73
C ASP A 39 -2.19 -17.53 -12.56
N SER A 40 -2.59 -18.69 -12.01
CA SER A 40 -3.46 -19.65 -12.69
C SER A 40 -4.88 -19.14 -12.92
N ASP A 41 -5.41 -18.31 -12.03
CA ASP A 41 -6.83 -17.98 -12.02
C ASP A 41 -7.12 -16.84 -13.01
N ILE A 42 -6.20 -15.88 -13.10
CA ILE A 42 -6.30 -14.73 -14.02
C ILE A 42 -5.46 -14.90 -15.30
N GLN A 43 -4.67 -15.98 -15.40
CA GLN A 43 -3.78 -16.28 -16.53
C GLN A 43 -2.87 -15.11 -16.92
N SER A 44 -2.43 -14.34 -15.93
CA SER A 44 -1.67 -13.11 -16.15
C SER A 44 -0.52 -12.98 -15.17
N SER A 45 0.40 -12.08 -15.50
CA SER A 45 1.61 -11.87 -14.71
C SER A 45 1.32 -11.05 -13.46
N VAL A 46 1.72 -11.56 -12.30
CA VAL A 46 1.51 -10.94 -10.99
C VAL A 46 2.83 -10.83 -10.25
N LEU A 47 2.94 -9.82 -9.38
CA LEU A 47 4.09 -9.66 -8.51
C LEU A 47 3.81 -10.37 -7.18
N GLU A 48 4.53 -11.45 -6.93
CA GLU A 48 4.48 -12.19 -5.67
C GLU A 48 5.61 -11.72 -4.74
N ILE A 49 5.22 -11.28 -3.54
CA ILE A 49 6.13 -10.90 -2.45
C ILE A 49 5.85 -11.88 -1.32
N MET A 50 6.77 -12.76 -0.95
CA MET A 50 6.58 -13.70 0.15
C MET A 50 7.81 -13.74 1.05
N GLY A 51 7.62 -13.69 2.37
CA GLY A 51 8.72 -13.90 3.30
C GLY A 51 8.25 -14.21 4.70
N THR A 52 9.18 -14.63 5.54
CA THR A 52 8.90 -15.17 6.89
C THR A 52 8.71 -14.10 7.97
N ASN A 53 8.89 -12.82 7.67
CA ASN A 53 8.70 -11.71 8.60
C ASN A 53 8.27 -10.42 7.88
N VAL A 54 7.14 -9.81 8.25
CA VAL A 54 6.65 -8.54 7.68
C VAL A 54 7.67 -7.41 7.77
N SER A 55 8.54 -7.38 8.78
CA SER A 55 9.52 -6.30 8.97
C SER A 55 10.74 -6.42 8.06
N THR A 56 10.96 -7.60 7.47
CA THR A 56 12.16 -7.92 6.68
C THR A 56 11.89 -8.06 5.19
N ILE A 57 10.62 -8.11 4.77
CA ILE A 57 10.24 -8.11 3.36
C ILE A 57 9.11 -7.12 3.06
N TYR A 58 9.40 -6.15 2.21
CA TYR A 58 8.42 -5.20 1.71
C TYR A 58 8.91 -4.47 0.47
N ILE A 59 7.97 -3.88 -0.24
CA ILE A 59 8.25 -2.85 -1.24
C ILE A 59 7.74 -1.51 -0.74
N SER A 60 8.45 -0.43 -1.04
CA SER A 60 8.03 0.93 -0.66
C SER A 60 8.22 1.92 -1.80
N CYS A 61 7.26 2.81 -1.97
CA CYS A 61 7.28 3.89 -2.96
C CYS A 61 7.14 5.24 -2.25
N PRO A 62 7.95 6.24 -2.61
CA PRO A 62 9.01 6.24 -3.62
C PRO A 62 10.30 5.54 -3.14
N ASN A 63 11.17 5.20 -4.09
CA ASN A 63 12.45 4.52 -3.80
C ASN A 63 13.51 5.41 -3.15
N ALA A 64 13.36 6.74 -3.18
CA ALA A 64 14.28 7.69 -2.57
C ALA A 64 13.75 8.23 -1.23
N GLN A 65 14.54 8.11 -0.16
CA GLN A 65 14.15 8.44 1.23
C GLN A 65 13.64 9.88 1.45
N LYS A 66 14.04 10.84 0.61
CA LYS A 66 13.61 12.26 0.70
C LYS A 66 12.52 12.63 -0.30
N GLN A 67 12.15 11.71 -1.19
CA GLN A 67 11.10 11.96 -2.17
C GLN A 67 9.73 11.65 -1.56
N THR A 68 8.69 12.32 -2.07
CA THR A 68 7.30 11.97 -1.80
C THR A 68 6.59 11.65 -3.11
N LEU A 69 5.60 10.77 -3.06
CA LEU A 69 4.70 10.46 -4.16
C LEU A 69 4.02 11.74 -4.67
N GLY A 70 3.24 12.41 -3.81
CA GLY A 70 2.52 13.64 -4.17
C GLY A 70 1.21 13.36 -4.92
N VAL A 71 0.56 12.23 -4.63
CA VAL A 71 -0.70 11.82 -5.26
C VAL A 71 -1.88 12.42 -4.50
N LYS A 72 -2.73 13.19 -5.18
CA LYS A 72 -3.89 13.90 -4.62
C LYS A 72 -5.20 13.11 -4.77
N LEU A 73 -5.18 11.99 -5.49
CA LEU A 73 -6.38 11.15 -5.65
C LEU A 73 -6.86 10.60 -4.30
N PRO A 74 -8.17 10.66 -4.02
CA PRO A 74 -8.71 10.32 -2.69
C PRO A 74 -8.77 8.82 -2.42
N PHE A 75 -8.81 7.99 -3.46
CA PHE A 75 -8.92 6.54 -3.35
C PHE A 75 -7.62 5.87 -3.76
N LEU A 76 -7.09 5.06 -2.86
CA LEU A 76 -6.07 4.06 -3.19
C LEU A 76 -6.78 2.73 -3.46
N VAL A 77 -6.57 2.17 -4.64
CA VAL A 77 -7.12 0.86 -5.01
C VAL A 77 -5.98 -0.13 -5.18
N MET A 78 -6.12 -1.32 -4.58
CA MET A 78 -5.17 -2.42 -4.72
C MET A 78 -5.91 -3.69 -5.07
N ILE A 79 -5.37 -4.42 -6.03
CA ILE A 79 -5.86 -5.75 -6.41
C ILE A 79 -4.85 -6.76 -5.87
N ILE A 80 -5.28 -7.61 -4.94
CA ILE A 80 -4.43 -8.58 -4.26
C ILE A 80 -5.09 -9.95 -4.21
N LYS A 81 -4.28 -11.01 -4.18
CA LYS A 81 -4.77 -12.37 -3.93
C LYS A 81 -4.56 -12.73 -2.46
N ASN A 82 -5.63 -13.17 -1.80
CA ASN A 82 -5.58 -13.66 -0.44
C ASN A 82 -4.97 -15.07 -0.41
N LEU A 83 -3.72 -15.16 0.03
CA LEU A 83 -2.99 -16.42 0.19
C LEU A 83 -3.21 -17.08 1.55
N LYS A 84 -4.24 -16.66 2.31
CA LYS A 84 -4.51 -17.10 3.70
C LYS A 84 -3.31 -16.91 4.64
N LYS A 85 -2.51 -15.88 4.36
CA LYS A 85 -1.26 -15.52 5.05
C LYS A 85 -1.35 -14.09 5.57
N TYR A 86 -0.49 -13.73 6.51
CA TYR A 86 -0.51 -12.40 7.10
C TYR A 86 -0.07 -11.34 6.09
N PHE A 87 -0.89 -10.30 5.97
CA PHE A 87 -0.70 -9.23 5.02
C PHE A 87 -0.97 -7.89 5.71
N SER A 88 -0.15 -6.90 5.38
CA SER A 88 -0.41 -5.52 5.78
C SER A 88 0.15 -4.54 4.77
N PHE A 89 -0.48 -3.38 4.67
CA PHE A 89 0.07 -2.26 3.91
C PHE A 89 0.00 -0.99 4.72
N GLU A 90 0.87 -0.05 4.38
CA GLU A 90 0.94 1.27 4.98
C GLU A 90 0.83 2.35 3.92
N VAL A 91 0.06 3.38 4.24
CA VAL A 91 0.01 4.62 3.46
C VAL A 91 0.30 5.78 4.40
N GLN A 92 1.21 6.64 3.98
CA GLN A 92 1.45 7.91 4.65
C GLN A 92 0.78 9.03 3.87
N VAL A 93 0.04 9.88 4.56
CA VAL A 93 -0.63 11.05 4.02
C VAL A 93 -0.14 12.31 4.73
N LEU A 94 -0.22 13.45 4.04
CA LEU A 94 -0.07 14.76 4.64
C LEU A 94 -1.46 15.37 4.84
N ASP A 95 -1.74 15.85 6.05
CA ASP A 95 -2.98 16.58 6.33
C ASP A 95 -2.84 18.11 6.10
N ASP A 96 -3.95 18.83 6.16
CA ASP A 96 -4.05 20.29 6.03
C ASP A 96 -3.31 21.06 7.13
N LYS A 97 -3.02 20.42 8.27
CA LYS A 97 -2.17 20.93 9.34
C LYS A 97 -0.68 20.64 9.11
N SER A 98 -0.32 20.18 7.90
CA SER A 98 1.05 19.79 7.55
C SER A 98 1.64 18.68 8.43
N VAL A 99 0.78 17.87 9.05
CA VAL A 99 1.19 16.70 9.84
C VAL A 99 1.13 15.45 8.98
N ARG A 100 2.19 14.65 9.06
CA ARG A 100 2.24 13.35 8.37
C ARG A 100 1.55 12.29 9.22
N ARG A 101 0.47 11.71 8.71
CA ARG A 101 -0.28 10.61 9.34
C ARG A 101 -0.01 9.32 8.61
N ARG A 102 0.05 8.21 9.34
CA ARG A 102 0.21 6.88 8.77
C ARG A 102 -1.05 6.05 8.98
N PHE A 103 -1.52 5.40 7.93
CA PHE A 103 -2.55 4.39 8.00
C PHE A 103 -1.93 3.02 7.74
N ARG A 104 -2.15 2.07 8.64
CA ARG A 104 -1.75 0.68 8.47
C ARG A 104 -3.00 -0.18 8.50
N ALA A 105 -3.26 -0.92 7.43
CA ALA A 105 -4.31 -1.93 7.40
C ALA A 105 -3.68 -3.32 7.38
N SER A 106 -4.24 -4.24 8.15
CA SER A 106 -3.69 -5.59 8.29
C SER A 106 -4.77 -6.63 8.55
N ASN A 107 -4.54 -7.88 8.13
CA ASN A 107 -5.49 -8.98 8.32
C ASN A 107 -5.31 -9.77 9.63
N TYR A 108 -4.31 -9.42 10.44
CA TYR A 108 -4.04 -10.03 11.75
C TYR A 108 -4.45 -9.13 12.93
N GLN A 109 -4.89 -7.91 12.65
CA GLN A 109 -5.39 -6.99 13.67
C GLN A 109 -6.91 -7.11 13.79
N SER A 110 -7.44 -7.07 15.02
CA SER A 110 -8.88 -7.18 15.28
C SER A 110 -9.57 -5.85 15.56
N THR A 111 -8.83 -4.84 16.05
CA THR A 111 -9.40 -3.58 16.53
C THR A 111 -8.72 -2.37 15.88
N THR A 112 -9.50 -1.37 15.50
CA THR A 112 -8.97 -0.07 15.08
C THR A 112 -8.35 0.66 16.28
N ARG A 113 -7.15 1.22 16.10
CA ARG A 113 -6.49 2.05 17.11
C ARG A 113 -5.97 3.33 16.44
N VAL A 114 -6.37 4.47 17.00
CA VAL A 114 -5.95 5.79 16.53
C VAL A 114 -4.95 6.36 17.53
N LYS A 115 -3.72 6.58 17.09
CA LYS A 115 -2.67 7.33 17.80
C LYS A 115 -2.34 8.59 17.01
N PRO A 116 -1.70 9.61 17.60
CA PRO A 116 -1.42 10.87 16.91
C PRO A 116 -0.81 10.69 15.50
N PHE A 117 0.19 9.83 15.32
CA PHE A 117 0.87 9.71 14.01
C PHE A 117 0.51 8.45 13.23
N ILE A 118 -0.26 7.53 13.84
CA ILE A 118 -0.57 6.23 13.22
C ILE A 118 -1.98 5.77 13.58
N CYS A 119 -2.73 5.40 12.55
CA CYS A 119 -4.00 4.71 12.67
C CYS A 119 -3.81 3.29 12.13
N THR A 120 -4.06 2.31 12.99
CA THR A 120 -3.96 0.90 12.64
C THR A 120 -5.36 0.31 12.59
N MET A 121 -5.72 -0.38 11.51
CA MET A 121 -7.07 -0.88 11.28
C MET A 121 -7.09 -2.35 10.82
N PRO A 122 -8.13 -3.10 11.22
CA PRO A 122 -8.34 -4.46 10.74
C PRO A 122 -8.78 -4.45 9.27
N MET A 123 -8.44 -5.51 8.55
CA MET A 123 -8.92 -5.76 7.20
C MET A 123 -9.34 -7.21 7.07
N ARG A 124 -10.47 -7.46 6.43
CA ARG A 124 -10.91 -8.80 6.04
C ARG A 124 -10.74 -8.94 4.54
N LEU A 125 -10.31 -10.13 4.12
CA LEU A 125 -10.11 -10.49 2.72
C LEU A 125 -10.90 -11.76 2.46
N ASP A 126 -11.63 -11.79 1.37
CA ASP A 126 -12.30 -12.99 0.88
C ASP A 126 -11.27 -13.96 0.29
N GLU A 127 -11.67 -15.19 0.01
CA GLU A 127 -10.79 -16.15 -0.64
C GLU A 127 -10.49 -15.74 -2.09
N GLY A 128 -9.24 -15.92 -2.54
CA GLY A 128 -8.84 -15.60 -3.91
C GLY A 128 -8.58 -14.10 -4.15
N TRP A 129 -8.99 -13.59 -5.31
CA TRP A 129 -8.69 -12.24 -5.76
C TRP A 129 -9.64 -11.20 -5.14
N ASN A 130 -9.05 -10.16 -4.56
CA ASN A 130 -9.74 -9.10 -3.82
C ASN A 130 -9.35 -7.72 -4.39
N GLN A 131 -10.32 -6.82 -4.50
CA GLN A 131 -10.08 -5.41 -4.79
C GLN A 131 -10.32 -4.59 -3.51
N ILE A 132 -9.24 -4.12 -2.90
CA ILE A 132 -9.29 -3.22 -1.75
C ILE A 132 -9.41 -1.80 -2.25
N GLN A 133 -10.42 -1.07 -1.77
CA GLN A 133 -10.56 0.37 -1.98
C GLN A 133 -10.38 1.10 -0.67
N PHE A 134 -9.42 2.03 -0.63
CA PHE A 134 -9.04 2.74 0.58
C PHE A 134 -9.25 4.24 0.39
N ASN A 135 -10.27 4.79 1.06
CA ASN A 135 -10.62 6.21 0.97
C ASN A 135 -9.76 7.04 1.94
N LEU A 136 -8.63 7.54 1.45
CA LEU A 136 -7.65 8.30 2.23
C LEU A 136 -8.27 9.57 2.83
N SER A 137 -9.09 10.28 2.05
CA SER A 137 -9.73 11.53 2.48
C SER A 137 -10.69 11.31 3.63
N ASP A 138 -11.51 10.27 3.54
CA ASP A 138 -12.50 9.96 4.56
C ASP A 138 -11.86 9.35 5.82
N PHE A 139 -10.86 8.48 5.68
CA PHE A 139 -10.11 7.97 6.84
C PHE A 139 -9.36 9.08 7.59
N THR A 140 -8.79 10.05 6.88
CA THR A 140 -8.11 11.20 7.51
C THR A 140 -9.09 12.05 8.30
N ARG A 141 -10.27 12.31 7.73
CA ARG A 141 -11.36 13.05 8.39
C ARG A 141 -11.86 12.33 9.63
N ARG A 142 -12.13 11.02 9.54
CA ARG A 142 -12.68 10.22 10.65
C ARG A 142 -11.67 9.99 11.78
N ALA A 143 -10.39 9.79 11.46
CA ALA A 143 -9.37 9.51 12.47
C ALA A 143 -8.83 10.77 13.15
N TYR A 144 -8.71 11.89 12.43
CA TYR A 144 -7.99 13.08 12.92
C TYR A 144 -8.77 14.39 12.81
N GLY A 145 -9.95 14.39 12.19
CA GLY A 145 -10.73 15.61 11.96
C GLY A 145 -10.07 16.58 10.96
N THR A 146 -9.15 16.09 10.12
CA THR A 146 -8.38 16.89 9.16
C THR A 146 -8.63 16.47 7.72
N VAL A 147 -8.27 17.33 6.76
CA VAL A 147 -8.40 17.03 5.33
C VAL A 147 -7.10 16.41 4.79
N CYS A 148 -7.22 15.32 4.04
CA CYS A 148 -6.08 14.74 3.31
C CYS A 148 -5.67 15.65 2.15
N THR A 149 -4.42 16.09 2.13
CA THR A 149 -3.88 16.92 1.04
C THR A 149 -3.31 16.06 -0.09
N PHE A 150 -2.43 15.10 0.25
CA PHE A 150 -1.88 14.13 -0.69
C PHE A 150 -1.26 12.93 0.03
N ALA A 151 -1.18 11.79 -0.67
CA ALA A 151 -0.41 10.63 -0.26
C ALA A 151 1.09 10.86 -0.51
N SER A 152 1.89 10.68 0.54
CA SER A 152 3.33 10.92 0.51
C SER A 152 4.13 9.65 0.26
N ASN A 153 3.77 8.52 0.87
CA ASN A 153 4.48 7.24 0.74
C ASN A 153 3.49 6.07 0.81
N VAL A 154 3.79 4.97 0.12
CA VAL A 154 3.04 3.70 0.18
C VAL A 154 4.03 2.56 0.38
N ALA A 155 3.74 1.66 1.31
CA ALA A 155 4.55 0.46 1.56
C ALA A 155 3.66 -0.77 1.70
N VAL A 156 4.09 -1.90 1.13
CA VAL A 156 3.33 -3.16 1.13
C VAL A 156 4.19 -4.26 1.74
N PHE A 157 3.66 -4.93 2.76
CA PHE A 157 4.34 -5.94 3.57
C PHE A 157 3.56 -7.27 3.51
N LEU A 158 4.25 -8.39 3.22
CA LEU A 158 3.65 -9.73 3.30
C LEU A 158 4.44 -10.62 4.27
N LEU A 159 3.72 -11.43 5.02
CA LEU A 159 4.23 -12.44 5.93
C LEU A 159 3.60 -13.79 5.65
N THR A 160 4.45 -14.76 5.35
CA THR A 160 4.10 -16.17 5.22
C THR A 160 4.44 -16.88 6.53
N TYR A 161 3.42 -17.30 7.26
CA TYR A 161 3.55 -18.47 8.13
C TYR A 161 2.96 -19.68 7.39
#